data_AF-A0A512TR52-F1
#
_entry.id   AF-A0A512TR52-F1
#
_cell.length_a   1.000
_cell.length_b   1.000
_cell.length_c   1.000
_cell.angle_alpha   90.00
_cell.angle_beta   90.00
_cell.angle_gamma   90.00
#
_symmetry.space_group_name_H-M   'P 1'
#
loop_
_entity.id
_entity.type
_entity.pdbx_description
1 polymer ?
#
loop_
_entity_poly.entity_id
_entity_poly.type
_entity_poly.pdbx_seq_one_letter_code
_entity_poly.pdbx_strand_id
1 'polypeptide(L)' 'MSKLDIRISYKDACILKHALRNQCECKENEYTDYERVNYSVTKKEWKELEEEKRTLERFTEQIDDCGFKHNRNIF' A
#
# COMPACT_ATOMS: atom_id res chain seq x y z
N MET A 1 -9.08 17.01 1.04
CA MET A 1 -8.54 16.03 0.05
C MET A 1 -9.69 15.56 -0.81
N SER A 2 -9.61 15.84 -2.12
CA SER A 2 -10.59 15.37 -3.10
C SER A 2 -10.55 13.84 -3.14
N LYS A 3 -11.69 13.17 -2.93
CA LYS A 3 -11.78 11.72 -3.08
C LYS A 3 -11.68 11.40 -4.58
N LEU A 4 -10.57 10.80 -4.99
CA LEU A 4 -10.47 10.14 -6.29
C LEU A 4 -11.42 8.92 -6.25
N ASP A 5 -12.48 8.95 -7.05
CA ASP A 5 -13.42 7.84 -7.21
C ASP A 5 -12.94 6.95 -8.36
N ILE A 6 -12.05 6.01 -8.05
CA ILE A 6 -11.46 5.09 -9.03
C ILE A 6 -12.24 3.78 -8.96
N ARG A 7 -12.97 3.46 -10.03
CA ARG A 7 -13.61 2.15 -10.22
C ARG A 7 -12.59 1.17 -10.79
N ILE A 8 -12.07 0.28 -9.94
CA ILE A 8 -11.18 -0.81 -10.32
C ILE A 8 -11.84 -2.17 -10.09
N SER A 9 -11.50 -3.17 -10.90
CA SER A 9 -11.97 -4.54 -10.67
C SER A 9 -11.31 -5.13 -9.41
N TYR A 10 -11.96 -6.11 -8.76
CA TYR A 10 -11.39 -6.79 -7.59
C TYR A 10 -10.00 -7.38 -7.89
N LYS A 11 -9.84 -7.99 -9.08
CA LYS A 11 -8.56 -8.58 -9.50
C LYS A 11 -7.48 -7.51 -9.65
N ASP A 12 -7.80 -6.38 -10.27
CA ASP A 12 -6.85 -5.27 -10.43
C ASP A 12 -6.50 -4.64 -9.07
N ALA A 13 -7.47 -4.53 -8.16
CA ALA A 13 -7.25 -4.07 -6.79
C ALA A 13 -6.27 -4.98 -6.04
N CYS A 14 -6.43 -6.31 -6.16
CA CYS A 14 -5.50 -7.28 -5.58
C CYS A 14 -4.09 -7.13 -6.19
N ILE A 15 -3.97 -6.96 -7.50
CA ILE A 15 -2.67 -6.73 -8.16
C ILE A 15 -2.02 -5.44 -7.65
N LEU A 16 -2.78 -4.36 -7.53
CA LEU A 16 -2.29 -3.08 -7.00
C LEU A 16 -1.85 -3.20 -5.54
N LYS A 17 -2.60 -3.92 -4.71
CA LYS A 17 -2.19 -4.23 -3.32
C LYS A 17 -0.84 -4.96 -3.28
N HIS A 18 -0.65 -5.98 -4.13
CA HIS A 18 0.61 -6.69 -4.20
C HIS A 18 1.77 -5.83 -4.72
N ALA A 19 1.53 -5.02 -5.76
CA ALA A 19 2.54 -4.11 -6.29
C ALA A 19 2.97 -3.06 -5.25
N LEU A 20 2.01 -2.45 -4.55
CA LEU A 20 2.27 -1.47 -3.50
C LEU A 20 3.00 -2.10 -2.31
N ARG A 21 2.63 -3.33 -1.92
CA ARG A 21 3.35 -4.08 -0.89
C ARG A 21 4.82 -4.32 -1.26
N ASN A 22 5.08 -4.79 -2.48
CA ASN A 22 6.46 -5.02 -2.94
C ASN A 22 7.25 -3.72 -2.98
N GLN A 23 6.62 -2.61 -3.39
CA GLN A 23 7.26 -1.30 -3.38
C GLN A 23 7.64 -0.85 -1.96
N CYS A 24 6.75 -1.02 -0.98
CA CYS A 24 7.05 -0.73 0.42
C CYS A 24 8.20 -1.60 0.96
N GLU A 25 8.20 -2.90 0.68
CA GLU A 25 9.26 -3.83 1.10
C GLU A 25 10.62 -3.47 0.47
N CYS A 26 10.64 -3.13 -0.83
CA CYS A 26 11.87 -2.68 -1.49
C CYS A 26 12.43 -1.39 -0.87
N LYS A 27 11.56 -0.39 -0.62
CA LYS A 27 11.96 0.88 -0.01
C LYS A 27 12.47 0.70 1.42
N GLU A 28 11.82 -0.14 2.22
CA GLU A 28 12.25 -0.43 3.59
C GLU A 28 13.63 -1.10 3.64
N ASN A 29 13.90 -2.03 2.72
CA ASN A 29 15.23 -2.63 2.57
C ASN A 29 16.27 -1.59 2.11
N GLU A 30 15.91 -0.70 1.19
CA GLU A 30 16.82 0.36 0.72
C GLU A 30 17.16 1.35 1.85
N TYR A 31 16.18 1.79 2.66
CA TYR A 31 16.44 2.70 3.77
C TYR A 31 17.27 2.09 4.90
N THR A 32 17.09 0.81 5.19
CA THR A 32 17.93 0.11 6.18
C THR A 32 19.40 0.05 5.76
N ASP A 33 19.70 0.03 4.45
CA ASP A 33 21.06 0.14 3.92
C ASP A 33 21.58 1.60 3.91
N TYR A 34 20.73 2.58 3.60
CA TYR A 34 21.09 4.02 3.52
C TYR A 34 21.23 4.73 4.88
N GLU A 35 20.56 4.28 5.94
CA GLU A 35 20.72 4.84 7.29
C GLU A 35 22.16 4.73 7.81
N ARG A 36 22.96 3.82 7.25
CA ARG A 36 24.40 3.70 7.53
C ARG A 36 25.23 4.87 7.00
N VAL A 37 24.70 5.67 6.07
CA VAL A 37 25.47 6.64 5.27
C VAL A 37 24.98 8.09 5.43
N ASN A 38 23.67 8.37 5.58
CA ASN A 38 23.19 9.76 5.68
C ASN A 38 21.82 9.96 6.38
N TYR A 39 21.82 10.47 7.61
CA TYR A 39 20.66 10.54 8.52
C TYR A 39 19.60 11.61 8.17
N SER A 40 19.92 12.62 7.35
CA SER A 40 19.02 13.74 7.07
C SER A 40 18.11 13.53 5.86
N VAL A 41 18.54 12.71 4.89
CA VAL A 41 17.76 12.34 3.70
C VAL A 41 16.66 11.34 4.06
N THR A 42 16.97 10.42 4.97
CA THR A 42 16.10 9.33 5.42
C THR A 42 14.80 9.82 6.07
N LYS A 43 14.77 10.95 6.79
CA LYS A 43 13.55 11.35 7.54
C LYS A 43 12.33 11.66 6.66
N LYS A 44 12.54 12.30 5.50
CA LYS A 44 11.44 12.63 4.57
C LYS A 44 10.94 11.36 3.88
N GLU A 45 11.88 10.56 3.43
CA GLU A 45 11.68 9.30 2.74
C GLU A 45 10.98 8.24 3.62
N TRP A 46 11.34 8.15 4.91
CA TRP A 46 10.63 7.34 5.91
C TRP A 46 9.18 7.78 6.10
N LYS A 47 8.93 9.09 6.09
CA LYS A 47 7.56 9.63 6.21
C LYS A 47 6.71 9.28 4.99
N GLU A 48 7.28 9.35 3.79
CA GLU A 48 6.60 8.93 2.56
C GLU A 48 6.30 7.42 2.58
N LEU A 49 7.24 6.60 3.06
CA LEU A 49 7.02 5.15 3.25
C LEU A 49 5.90 4.86 4.27
N GLU A 50 5.82 5.62 5.35
CA GLU A 50 4.75 5.51 6.35
C GLU A 50 3.38 5.81 5.73
N GLU A 51 3.28 6.86 4.90
CA GLU A 51 2.05 7.19 4.17
C GLU A 51 1.67 6.11 3.14
N GLU A 52 2.65 5.50 2.47
CA GLU A 52 2.43 4.37 1.55
C GLU A 52 1.92 3.13 2.29
N LYS A 53 2.52 2.76 3.42
CA LYS A 53 2.06 1.65 4.27
C LYS A 53 0.63 1.87 4.77
N ARG A 54 0.31 3.08 5.24
CA ARG A 54 -1.05 3.45 5.66
C ARG A 54 -2.06 3.35 4.52
N THR A 55 -1.64 3.68 3.30
CA THR A 55 -2.47 3.56 2.10
C THR A 55 -2.71 2.09 1.75
N LEU A 56 -1.68 1.24 1.88
CA LEU A 56 -1.79 -0.21 1.69
C LEU A 56 -2.75 -0.87 2.68
N GLU A 57 -2.75 -0.47 3.95
CA GLU A 57 -3.69 -0.94 4.97
C GLU A 57 -5.13 -0.60 4.58
N ARG A 58 -5.39 0.66 4.19
CA ARG A 58 -6.72 1.08 3.73
C ARG A 58 -7.18 0.35 2.47
N PHE A 59 -6.28 0.11 1.52
CA PHE A 59 -6.60 -0.70 0.34
C PHE A 59 -6.94 -2.14 0.74
N THR A 60 -6.22 -2.70 1.70
CA THR A 60 -6.47 -4.05 2.22
C THR A 60 -7.84 -4.15 2.87
N GLU A 61 -8.20 -3.21 3.75
CA GLU A 61 -9.53 -3.17 4.38
C GLU A 61 -10.65 -3.08 3.34
N GLN A 62 -10.51 -2.21 2.33
CA GLN A 62 -11.52 -2.06 1.28
C GLN A 62 -11.65 -3.30 0.39
N ILE A 63 -10.52 -3.93 0.06
CA ILE A 63 -10.50 -5.18 -0.72
C ILE A 63 -11.13 -6.32 0.08
N ASP A 64 -10.82 -6.43 1.37
CA ASP A 64 -11.37 -7.47 2.23
C ASP A 64 -12.88 -7.29 2.42
N ASP A 65 -13.35 -6.06 2.67
CA ASP A 65 -14.77 -5.70 2.71
C ASP A 65 -15.50 -6.02 1.40
N CYS A 66 -14.83 -5.80 0.26
CA CYS A 66 -15.35 -6.14 -1.06
C CYS A 66 -15.37 -7.66 -1.31
N GLY A 67 -14.30 -8.35 -0.91
CA GLY A 67 -14.16 -9.81 -1.01
C GLY A 67 -15.19 -10.57 -0.18
N PHE A 68 -15.49 -10.10 1.03
CA PHE A 68 -16.58 -10.62 1.86
C PHE A 68 -17.95 -10.49 1.17
N LYS A 69 -18.20 -9.39 0.45
CA LYS A 69 -19.44 -9.20 -0.33
C LYS A 69 -19.49 -10.07 -1.58
N HIS A 70 -18.36 -10.32 -2.25
CA HIS A 70 -18.29 -11.27 -3.36
C HIS A 70 -18.53 -12.71 -2.92
N ASN A 71 -17.99 -13.14 -1.77
CA ASN A 71 -18.19 -14.50 -1.27
C ASN A 71 -19.63 -14.76 -0.78
N ARG A 72 -20.35 -13.72 -0.32
CA ARG A 72 -21.79 -13.82 0.02
C ARG A 72 -22.70 -13.95 -1.18
N ASN A 73 -22.27 -13.53 -2.37
CA ASN A 73 -23.07 -13.58 -3.59
C ASN A 73 -22.94 -14.92 -4.35
N ILE A 74 -22.38 -15.94 -3.69
CA ILE A 74 -22.22 -17.31 -4.20
C ILE A 74 -23.24 -18.27 -3.52
N PHE A 75 -24.13 -17.76 -2.67
CA PHE A 75 -25.24 -18.52 -2.08
C PHE A 75 -26.60 -18.08 -2.62
#